data_AF-L7UD05-F1
#
_entry.id   AF-L7UD05-F1
#
_cell.length_a   1.000
_cell.length_b   1.000
_cell.length_c   1.000
_cell.angle_alpha   90.00
_cell.angle_beta   90.00
_cell.angle_gamma   90.00
#
_symmetry.space_group_name_H-M   'P 1'
#
loop_
_entity.id
_entity.type
_entity.pdbx_description
1 polymer ?
#
loop_
_entity_poly.entity_id
_entity_poly.type
_entity_poly.pdbx_seq_one_letter_code
_entity_poly.pdbx_strand_id
1 'polypeptide(L)'
;MPMTTTAAFPKGEQPLHRDAALKKGEMQAPAGTVTDAVCVRFLADVQATGASAAFTVAERLAVLSGFRVSLTQELPGGIKLQPWQSETLDKVRDDALRWLKLDVDGFADDASGLAQPFEDGVQAVNFTAYIPTGHTPNIAESTRITGLGVEQLLDCEFILTRVGDPFKAVRPTLKLTNLKVIMSPGVKKAEARRIGLPVYARRVVNANGYEIRTEPGLVLCLEDMAPHEANLLSALRVTAGGVKVTDDPNGKAEILADLLRDYESGGRPMDPREESINARRTVVFAQPPNALTRMYSGHVEARQVTRNKEWEGRALYFPLLSHAETMALVQAYAQHIPDGRVVHAVCTGMYEGLECDDKSLPYTGMTLFLDNESDFPSYPGLRCSKGGVPYVYIPEHRLRAAALKVISVMARTTAHPGGDTRMARAIVLDEARWIPGAVTSERGFDEMSAVRQEVAERIRAKVAEHDSGAAPAVM
;
A
#
# COMPACT_ATOMS: atom_id res chain seq x y z
N MET A 1 -6.29 32.50 0.83
CA MET A 1 -5.82 32.48 -0.57
C MET A 1 -6.31 31.18 -1.19
N PRO A 2 -6.86 31.17 -2.42
CA PRO A 2 -7.08 29.93 -3.14
C PRO A 2 -5.72 29.26 -3.35
N MET A 3 -5.58 27.98 -3.01
CA MET A 3 -4.41 27.20 -3.41
C MET A 3 -4.44 27.06 -4.94
N THR A 4 -3.85 28.04 -5.62
CA THR A 4 -3.30 27.86 -6.96
C THR A 4 -1.96 27.14 -6.77
N THR A 5 -2.00 25.87 -6.41
CA THR A 5 -0.80 25.03 -6.38
C THR A 5 -0.62 24.31 -7.71
N THR A 6 -0.41 25.09 -8.76
CA THR A 6 0.64 24.75 -9.73
C THR A 6 1.96 25.30 -9.19
N ALA A 7 2.35 24.87 -7.99
CA ALA A 7 3.71 25.06 -7.54
C ALA A 7 4.54 24.06 -8.37
N ALA A 8 5.47 24.58 -9.18
CA ALA A 8 6.41 23.73 -9.90
C ALA A 8 7.14 22.83 -8.89
N PHE A 9 7.31 21.56 -9.25
CA PHE A 9 8.00 20.57 -8.41
C PHE A 9 9.34 21.15 -7.91
N PRO A 10 9.52 21.40 -6.58
CA PRO A 10 10.57 22.29 -6.07
C PRO A 10 12.01 21.80 -6.29
N LYS A 11 12.22 20.53 -6.63
CA LYS A 11 13.54 19.95 -6.89
C LYS A 11 13.59 19.37 -8.29
N GLY A 12 14.12 20.16 -9.22
CA GLY A 12 14.45 19.70 -10.56
C GLY A 12 15.55 18.62 -10.59
N GLU A 13 16.23 18.55 -11.72
CA GLU A 13 17.34 17.63 -11.97
C GLU A 13 18.44 17.72 -10.89
N GLN A 14 18.67 16.63 -10.15
CA GLN A 14 19.66 16.54 -9.07
C GLN A 14 20.87 15.70 -9.51
N PRO A 15 22.13 16.17 -9.33
CA PRO A 15 23.29 15.32 -9.55
C PRO A 15 23.37 14.24 -8.45
N LEU A 16 23.56 12.98 -8.84
CA LEU A 16 23.67 11.85 -7.90
C LEU A 16 25.12 11.37 -7.78
N HIS A 17 25.89 12.04 -6.92
CA HIS A 17 27.26 11.59 -6.59
C HIS A 17 27.27 10.45 -5.57
N ARG A 18 26.40 10.52 -4.57
CA ARG A 18 26.23 9.48 -3.54
C ARG A 18 24.77 9.29 -3.20
N ASP A 19 24.11 10.37 -2.77
CA ASP A 19 22.71 10.40 -2.40
C ASP A 19 21.99 11.56 -3.09
N ALA A 20 20.72 11.36 -3.43
CA ALA A 20 19.78 12.40 -3.83
C ALA A 20 18.52 12.22 -2.98
N ALA A 21 17.88 13.33 -2.59
CA ALA A 21 16.77 13.25 -1.64
C ALA A 21 15.72 14.34 -1.85
N LEU A 22 14.47 13.99 -1.59
CA LEU A 22 13.36 14.90 -1.35
C LEU A 22 13.09 14.92 0.15
N LYS A 23 13.28 16.07 0.77
CA LYS A 23 12.96 16.32 2.17
C LYS A 23 11.45 16.50 2.33
N LYS A 24 10.99 16.39 3.58
CA LYS A 24 9.63 16.77 3.98
C LYS A 24 9.25 18.14 3.41
N GLY A 25 8.08 18.21 2.78
CA GLY A 25 7.51 19.41 2.13
C GLY A 25 7.89 19.59 0.66
N GLU A 26 8.83 18.82 0.13
CA GLU A 26 9.29 18.96 -1.25
C GLU A 26 8.56 18.04 -2.24
N MET A 27 7.92 16.95 -1.77
CA MET A 27 7.13 16.06 -2.61
C MET A 27 5.70 16.59 -2.74
N GLN A 28 5.41 17.30 -3.83
CA GLN A 28 4.13 17.99 -4.06
C GLN A 28 3.41 17.40 -5.27
N ALA A 29 2.11 17.14 -5.14
CA ALA A 29 1.23 16.71 -6.24
C ALA A 29 0.07 17.71 -6.44
N PRO A 30 -0.54 17.83 -7.64
CA PRO A 30 -1.68 18.71 -7.85
C PRO A 30 -2.90 18.27 -7.04
N ALA A 31 -3.72 19.22 -6.57
CA ALA A 31 -4.97 18.92 -5.89
C ALA A 31 -5.89 18.02 -6.75
N GLY A 32 -6.59 17.07 -6.11
CA GLY A 32 -7.46 16.11 -6.81
C GLY A 32 -6.73 14.97 -7.52
N THR A 33 -5.42 14.81 -7.28
CA THR A 33 -4.65 13.64 -7.73
C THR A 33 -4.33 12.72 -6.56
N VAL A 34 -4.06 11.47 -6.88
CA VAL A 34 -3.45 10.49 -5.97
C VAL A 34 -2.13 10.04 -6.55
N THR A 35 -1.17 9.74 -5.67
CA THR A 35 0.15 9.26 -6.06
C THR A 35 0.29 7.80 -5.71
N ASP A 36 0.33 6.95 -6.73
CA ASP A 36 0.51 5.50 -6.59
C ASP A 36 1.97 5.06 -6.70
N ALA A 37 2.84 5.92 -7.23
CA ALA A 37 4.29 5.77 -7.18
C ALA A 37 5.05 7.10 -7.08
N VAL A 38 6.27 7.06 -6.54
CA VAL A 38 7.29 8.07 -6.83
C VAL A 38 8.04 7.63 -8.09
N CYS A 39 7.99 8.45 -9.14
CA CYS A 39 8.75 8.24 -10.37
C CYS A 39 10.16 8.83 -10.22
N VAL A 40 11.17 8.02 -10.49
CA VAL A 40 12.58 8.41 -10.42
C VAL A 40 13.21 8.17 -11.79
N ARG A 41 13.42 9.25 -12.54
CA ARG A 41 14.05 9.23 -13.86
C ARG A 41 15.56 9.43 -13.72
N PHE A 42 16.32 8.54 -14.33
CA PHE A 42 17.78 8.53 -14.36
C PHE A 42 18.26 9.00 -15.73
N LEU A 43 19.22 9.93 -15.73
CA LEU A 43 19.90 10.48 -16.90
C LEU A 43 21.39 10.25 -16.68
N ALA A 44 21.91 9.17 -17.26
CA ALA A 44 23.28 8.70 -17.03
C ALA A 44 24.15 8.89 -18.27
N ASP A 45 25.36 9.41 -18.09
CA ASP A 45 26.40 9.43 -19.12
C ASP A 45 27.42 8.34 -18.80
N VAL A 46 27.47 7.29 -19.63
CA VAL A 46 28.32 6.12 -19.44
C VAL A 46 29.43 6.15 -20.48
N GLN A 47 30.67 6.19 -20.02
CA GLN A 47 31.85 6.02 -20.86
C GLN A 47 32.14 4.53 -21.04
N ALA A 48 32.27 4.09 -22.28
CA ALA A 48 32.87 2.81 -22.62
C ALA A 48 34.28 3.03 -23.19
N THR A 49 35.20 2.10 -22.90
CA THR A 49 36.57 2.10 -23.45
C THR A 49 36.73 1.15 -24.64
N GLY A 50 35.62 0.78 -25.28
CA GLY A 50 35.55 -0.20 -26.35
C GLY A 50 34.12 -0.69 -26.57
N ALA A 51 33.87 -1.26 -27.74
CA ALA A 51 32.56 -1.79 -28.08
C ALA A 51 32.16 -2.94 -27.13
N SER A 52 30.94 -2.87 -26.61
CA SER A 52 30.33 -3.86 -25.72
C SER A 52 28.94 -4.21 -26.25
N ALA A 53 28.57 -5.48 -26.18
CA ALA A 53 27.22 -5.91 -26.54
C ALA A 53 26.16 -5.24 -25.66
N ALA A 54 24.88 -5.36 -26.00
CA ALA A 54 23.80 -4.99 -25.09
C ALA A 54 23.91 -5.70 -23.72
N PHE A 55 23.42 -5.08 -22.65
CA PHE A 55 23.28 -5.78 -21.37
C PHE A 55 22.25 -6.91 -21.45
N THR A 56 22.61 -8.08 -20.94
CA THR A 56 21.67 -9.15 -20.62
C THR A 56 20.70 -8.69 -19.54
N VAL A 57 19.55 -9.37 -19.38
CA VAL A 57 18.59 -9.00 -18.33
C VAL A 57 19.20 -9.07 -16.93
N ALA A 58 20.01 -10.11 -16.65
CA ALA A 58 20.69 -10.23 -15.36
C ALA A 58 21.63 -9.04 -15.10
N GLU A 59 22.35 -8.59 -16.13
CA GLU A 59 23.22 -7.41 -16.05
C GLU A 59 22.41 -6.12 -15.83
N ARG A 60 21.25 -5.96 -16.49
CA ARG A 60 20.36 -4.80 -16.28
C ARG A 60 19.79 -4.77 -14.86
N LEU A 61 19.36 -5.91 -14.34
CA LEU A 61 18.93 -6.02 -12.95
C LEU A 61 20.07 -5.67 -11.99
N ALA A 62 21.29 -6.15 -12.24
CA ALA A 62 22.45 -5.81 -11.43
C ALA A 62 22.79 -4.30 -11.46
N VAL A 63 22.56 -3.61 -12.58
CA VAL A 63 22.64 -2.13 -12.63
C VAL A 63 21.61 -1.51 -11.69
N LEU A 64 20.35 -1.97 -11.71
CA LEU A 64 19.30 -1.51 -10.81
C LEU A 64 19.63 -1.80 -9.33
N SER A 65 20.19 -2.98 -9.01
CA SER A 65 20.59 -3.35 -7.64
C SER A 65 21.67 -2.44 -7.05
N GLY A 66 22.43 -1.72 -7.90
CA GLY A 66 23.40 -0.72 -7.48
C GLY A 66 22.80 0.57 -6.93
N PHE A 67 21.47 0.72 -7.00
CA PHE A 67 20.72 1.82 -6.43
C PHE A 67 19.78 1.34 -5.33
N ARG A 68 19.65 2.13 -4.27
CA ARG A 68 18.79 1.85 -3.12
C ARG A 68 17.88 3.01 -2.82
N VAL A 69 16.66 2.72 -2.37
CA VAL A 69 15.67 3.72 -2.01
C VAL A 69 15.21 3.56 -0.57
N SER A 70 15.00 4.70 0.08
CA SER A 70 14.33 4.78 1.37
C SER A 70 13.19 5.78 1.25
N LEU A 71 12.03 5.41 1.79
CA LEU A 71 10.89 6.29 1.95
C LEU A 71 10.54 6.30 3.42
N THR A 72 10.37 7.49 3.98
CA THR A 72 9.89 7.70 5.34
C THR A 72 8.68 8.61 5.28
N GLN A 73 7.64 8.33 6.06
CA GLN A 73 6.48 9.18 6.25
C GLN A 73 6.35 9.50 7.73
N GLU A 74 6.14 10.76 8.08
CA GLU A 74 5.86 11.15 9.46
C GLU A 74 4.36 11.37 9.64
N LEU A 75 3.72 10.58 10.50
CA LEU A 75 2.32 10.78 10.87
C LEU A 75 2.19 11.87 11.96
N PRO A 76 1.00 12.47 12.08
CA PRO A 76 0.66 13.32 13.21
C PRO A 76 0.92 12.62 14.54
N GLY A 77 1.47 13.35 15.52
CA GLY A 77 1.92 12.78 16.79
C GLY A 77 3.38 12.28 16.77
N GLY A 78 4.12 12.47 15.67
CA GLY A 78 5.55 12.17 15.56
C GLY A 78 5.87 10.70 15.27
N ILE A 79 4.86 9.91 14.91
CA ILE A 79 5.03 8.49 14.56
C ILE A 79 5.72 8.44 13.20
N LYS A 80 6.90 7.81 13.14
CA LYS A 80 7.66 7.66 11.89
C LYS A 80 7.43 6.30 11.27
N LEU A 81 6.95 6.32 10.04
CA LEU A 81 6.72 5.18 9.18
C LEU A 81 7.85 5.08 8.17
N GLN A 82 8.33 3.87 7.88
CA GLN A 82 9.38 3.64 6.88
C GLN A 82 8.94 2.55 5.91
N PRO A 83 8.16 2.92 4.88
CA PRO A 83 7.63 1.96 3.93
C PRO A 83 8.72 1.26 3.10
N TRP A 84 9.80 1.97 2.78
CA TRP A 84 10.96 1.42 2.08
C TRP A 84 12.22 1.67 2.91
N GLN A 85 12.96 0.62 3.26
CA GLN A 85 14.15 0.68 4.13
C GLN A 85 15.44 0.32 3.36
N SER A 86 15.93 1.24 2.52
CA SER A 86 17.12 1.01 1.68
C SER A 86 16.99 -0.20 0.74
N GLU A 87 15.80 -0.40 0.19
CA GLU A 87 15.51 -1.47 -0.76
C GLU A 87 16.14 -1.18 -2.11
N THR A 88 16.61 -2.22 -2.81
CA THR A 88 17.25 -2.07 -4.12
C THR A 88 16.23 -1.91 -5.25
N LEU A 89 16.56 -1.16 -6.32
CA LEU A 89 15.58 -0.83 -7.36
C LEU A 89 15.10 -2.02 -8.18
N ASP A 90 15.88 -3.09 -8.29
CA ASP A 90 15.46 -4.36 -8.90
C ASP A 90 14.30 -5.00 -8.12
N LYS A 91 14.34 -4.97 -6.78
CA LYS A 91 13.25 -5.47 -5.94
C LYS A 91 12.01 -4.56 -6.03
N VAL A 92 12.24 -3.25 -5.97
CA VAL A 92 11.15 -2.28 -6.07
C VAL A 92 10.47 -2.33 -7.44
N ARG A 93 11.22 -2.62 -8.51
CA ARG A 93 10.66 -2.90 -9.85
C ARG A 93 9.69 -4.06 -9.82
N ASP A 94 10.04 -5.17 -9.17
CA ASP A 94 9.16 -6.33 -9.08
C ASP A 94 7.86 -5.99 -8.33
N ASP A 95 7.95 -5.21 -7.25
CA ASP A 95 6.76 -4.71 -6.56
C ASP A 95 5.94 -3.79 -7.46
N ALA A 96 6.56 -2.87 -8.20
CA ALA A 96 5.87 -1.97 -9.13
C ALA A 96 5.18 -2.71 -10.28
N LEU A 97 5.78 -3.77 -10.80
CA LEU A 97 5.15 -4.65 -11.78
C LEU A 97 3.94 -5.37 -11.19
N ARG A 98 4.11 -5.96 -10.01
CA ARG A 98 3.05 -6.72 -9.34
C ARG A 98 1.88 -5.84 -8.95
N TRP A 99 2.21 -4.65 -8.44
CA TRP A 99 1.25 -3.75 -7.86
C TRP A 99 0.66 -2.85 -8.94
N LEU A 100 1.50 -2.07 -9.61
CA LEU A 100 1.06 -1.02 -10.51
C LEU A 100 0.95 -1.47 -11.97
N LYS A 101 1.48 -2.66 -12.31
CA LYS A 101 1.72 -3.10 -13.70
C LYS A 101 2.60 -2.14 -14.48
N LEU A 102 3.52 -1.48 -13.78
CA LEU A 102 4.50 -0.58 -14.36
C LEU A 102 5.87 -1.23 -14.25
N ASP A 103 6.51 -1.46 -15.39
CA ASP A 103 7.92 -1.81 -15.44
C ASP A 103 8.77 -0.54 -15.43
N VAL A 104 10.08 -0.67 -15.18
CA VAL A 104 11.08 0.36 -15.41
C VAL A 104 11.07 0.77 -16.88
N ASP A 105 10.73 2.02 -17.15
CA ASP A 105 10.84 2.59 -18.49
C ASP A 105 12.31 2.66 -18.90
N GLY A 106 12.64 2.31 -20.15
CA GLY A 106 14.02 2.18 -20.61
C GLY A 106 14.72 0.86 -20.21
N PHE A 107 14.06 -0.09 -19.52
CA PHE A 107 14.70 -1.36 -19.16
C PHE A 107 14.97 -2.29 -20.37
N ALA A 108 14.05 -2.32 -21.32
CA ALA A 108 14.16 -3.12 -22.55
C ALA A 108 14.51 -2.29 -23.79
N ASP A 109 14.66 -0.97 -23.65
CA ASP A 109 15.01 -0.07 -24.75
C ASP A 109 16.48 -0.25 -25.16
N ASP A 110 16.69 -0.60 -26.42
CA ASP A 110 17.97 -0.88 -27.07
C ASP A 110 18.60 0.34 -27.76
N ALA A 111 17.89 1.47 -27.82
CA ALA A 111 18.37 2.70 -28.41
C ALA A 111 18.93 3.68 -27.37
N SER A 112 18.24 3.86 -26.25
CA SER A 112 18.63 4.86 -25.24
C SER A 112 18.57 4.36 -23.79
N GLY A 113 18.11 3.12 -23.60
CA GLY A 113 17.89 2.53 -22.28
C GLY A 113 19.01 1.60 -21.82
N LEU A 114 18.67 0.74 -20.85
CA LEU A 114 19.58 -0.25 -20.27
C LEU A 114 19.89 -1.42 -21.22
N ALA A 115 19.12 -1.62 -22.30
CA ALA A 115 19.38 -2.68 -23.26
C ALA A 115 20.25 -2.23 -24.44
N GLN A 116 20.73 -0.97 -24.45
CA GLN A 116 21.56 -0.48 -25.54
C GLN A 116 22.94 -1.16 -25.58
N PRO A 117 23.51 -1.42 -26.78
CA PRO A 117 24.93 -1.75 -26.92
C PRO A 117 25.79 -0.52 -26.68
N PHE A 118 27.03 -0.73 -26.23
CA PHE A 118 27.98 0.36 -26.00
C PHE A 118 29.05 0.43 -27.08
N GLU A 119 29.36 1.62 -27.56
CA GLU A 119 30.47 1.92 -28.47
C GLU A 119 31.56 2.69 -27.72
N ASP A 120 32.79 2.69 -28.24
CA ASP A 120 33.87 3.45 -27.63
C ASP A 120 33.52 4.96 -27.58
N GLY A 121 33.49 5.54 -26.38
CA GLY A 121 33.01 6.90 -26.16
C GLY A 121 32.01 7.03 -25.01
N VAL A 122 31.44 8.23 -24.87
CA VAL A 122 30.39 8.53 -23.90
C VAL A 122 29.02 8.37 -24.56
N GLN A 123 28.13 7.66 -23.89
CA GLN A 123 26.76 7.44 -24.34
C GLN A 123 25.75 7.78 -23.24
N ALA A 124 24.59 8.27 -23.65
CA ALA A 124 23.49 8.58 -22.75
C ALA A 124 22.60 7.36 -22.52
N VAL A 125 22.37 7.03 -21.25
CA VAL A 125 21.51 5.94 -20.80
C VAL A 125 20.40 6.53 -19.93
N ASN A 126 19.15 6.32 -20.33
CA ASN A 126 17.98 6.85 -19.65
C ASN A 126 17.04 5.73 -19.21
N PHE A 127 16.56 5.78 -17.97
CA PHE A 127 15.54 4.86 -17.48
C PHE A 127 14.74 5.48 -16.34
N THR A 128 13.51 5.03 -16.12
CA THR A 128 12.65 5.53 -15.03
C THR A 128 12.18 4.39 -14.15
N ALA A 129 12.53 4.44 -12.87
CA ALA A 129 12.02 3.52 -11.85
C ALA A 129 10.75 4.08 -11.19
N TYR A 130 9.83 3.19 -10.85
CA TYR A 130 8.58 3.50 -10.17
C TYR A 130 8.64 2.92 -8.76
N ILE A 131 8.59 3.77 -7.74
CA ILE A 131 8.63 3.36 -6.33
C ILE A 131 7.20 3.35 -5.80
N PRO A 132 6.55 2.21 -5.56
CA PRO A 132 5.14 2.19 -5.23
C PRO A 132 4.84 2.89 -3.90
N THR A 133 3.80 3.72 -3.90
CA THR A 133 3.25 4.41 -2.74
C THR A 133 1.75 4.13 -2.54
N GLY A 134 1.09 3.43 -3.46
CA GLY A 134 -0.27 2.90 -3.28
C GLY A 134 -0.83 2.09 -4.46
N HIS A 135 -2.16 2.13 -4.67
CA HIS A 135 -3.02 1.12 -5.34
C HIS A 135 -2.54 0.41 -6.62
N THR A 136 -3.01 -0.84 -6.72
CA THR A 136 -2.84 -1.86 -7.76
C THR A 136 -4.05 -2.08 -8.69
N PRO A 137 -4.11 -1.49 -9.90
CA PRO A 137 -5.34 -1.36 -10.70
C PRO A 137 -5.95 -2.66 -11.28
N ASN A 138 -5.41 -3.84 -11.01
CA ASN A 138 -5.81 -5.06 -11.71
C ASN A 138 -5.76 -6.33 -10.85
N ILE A 139 -5.82 -6.16 -9.53
CA ILE A 139 -6.20 -7.26 -8.69
C ILE A 139 -7.72 -7.20 -8.58
N ALA A 140 -8.44 -8.31 -8.74
CA ALA A 140 -9.84 -8.44 -8.33
C ALA A 140 -9.96 -8.41 -6.79
N GLU A 141 -9.39 -7.35 -6.21
CA GLU A 141 -9.27 -6.96 -4.81
C GLU A 141 -9.48 -5.45 -4.77
N SER A 142 -10.64 -5.03 -5.21
CA SER A 142 -11.06 -3.63 -5.20
C SER A 142 -10.91 -2.96 -3.82
N THR A 143 -10.70 -3.71 -2.75
CA THR A 143 -10.91 -3.25 -1.38
C THR A 143 -9.72 -2.58 -0.70
N ARG A 144 -8.49 -2.56 -1.25
CA ARG A 144 -7.33 -2.12 -0.44
C ARG A 144 -6.28 -1.25 -1.14
N ILE A 145 -5.91 -0.21 -0.39
CA ILE A 145 -4.80 0.76 -0.55
C ILE A 145 -4.99 1.75 -1.68
N THR A 146 -5.41 2.96 -1.34
CA THR A 146 -5.34 4.10 -2.25
C THR A 146 -3.96 4.76 -2.16
N GLY A 147 -3.52 5.38 -3.26
CA GLY A 147 -2.30 6.20 -3.30
C GLY A 147 -2.22 7.21 -2.18
N LEU A 148 -1.01 7.67 -1.88
CA LEU A 148 -0.82 8.77 -0.93
C LEU A 148 -1.51 10.03 -1.48
N GLY A 149 -2.31 10.67 -0.63
CA GLY A 149 -2.89 11.97 -0.93
C GLY A 149 -1.81 13.04 -1.05
N VAL A 150 -2.13 14.14 -1.74
CA VAL A 150 -1.23 15.28 -1.96
C VAL A 150 -0.57 15.75 -0.66
N GLU A 151 -1.37 15.85 0.40
CA GLU A 151 -0.98 16.36 1.70
C GLU A 151 -0.11 15.34 2.45
N GLN A 152 -0.36 14.04 2.29
CA GLN A 152 0.49 13.00 2.88
C GLN A 152 1.87 12.91 2.22
N LEU A 153 1.97 13.23 0.93
CA LEU A 153 3.25 13.29 0.22
C LEU A 153 4.15 14.39 0.78
N LEU A 154 3.57 15.51 1.24
CA LEU A 154 4.33 16.56 1.92
C LEU A 154 5.00 16.05 3.20
N ASP A 155 4.41 15.05 3.85
CA ASP A 155 4.97 14.42 5.04
C ASP A 155 5.96 13.30 4.75
N CYS A 156 6.27 13.04 3.48
CA CYS A 156 7.24 12.04 3.06
C CYS A 156 8.65 12.63 2.86
N GLU A 157 9.64 11.85 3.26
CA GLU A 157 11.04 12.02 2.90
C GLU A 157 11.47 10.82 2.04
N PHE A 158 12.04 11.10 0.88
CA PHE A 158 12.54 10.09 -0.04
C PHE A 158 14.03 10.26 -0.25
N ILE A 159 14.77 9.16 -0.17
CA ILE A 159 16.23 9.12 -0.35
C ILE A 159 16.56 8.05 -1.38
N LEU A 160 17.35 8.42 -2.37
CA LEU A 160 17.96 7.53 -3.34
C LEU A 160 19.47 7.52 -3.11
N THR A 161 20.03 6.35 -2.89
CA THR A 161 21.46 6.13 -2.66
C THR A 161 22.05 5.30 -3.79
N ARG A 162 23.24 5.68 -4.26
CA ARG A 162 24.04 4.93 -5.22
C ARG A 162 25.17 4.19 -4.52
N VAL A 163 25.22 2.87 -4.69
CA VAL A 163 26.26 1.99 -4.12
C VAL A 163 27.37 1.77 -5.15
N GLY A 164 28.31 2.72 -5.24
CA GLY A 164 29.44 2.64 -6.17
C GLY A 164 29.07 2.99 -7.62
N ASP A 165 29.83 2.48 -8.59
CA ASP A 165 29.52 2.63 -10.02
C ASP A 165 28.81 1.36 -10.52
N PRO A 166 27.47 1.40 -10.75
CA PRO A 166 26.70 0.21 -11.10
C PRO A 166 27.06 -0.32 -12.49
N PHE A 167 27.41 0.55 -13.44
CA PHE A 167 27.79 0.13 -14.80
C PHE A 167 29.15 -0.57 -14.78
N LYS A 168 30.11 0.00 -14.05
CA LYS A 168 31.44 -0.59 -13.88
C LYS A 168 31.41 -1.92 -13.12
N ALA A 169 30.54 -2.03 -12.11
CA ALA A 169 30.37 -3.26 -11.33
C ALA A 169 29.89 -4.43 -12.20
N VAL A 170 29.01 -4.14 -13.16
CA VAL A 170 28.48 -5.13 -14.11
C VAL A 170 29.48 -5.42 -15.23
N ARG A 171 30.08 -4.38 -15.83
CA ARG A 171 31.13 -4.52 -16.84
C ARG A 171 32.28 -3.53 -16.58
N PRO A 172 33.49 -4.02 -16.27
CA PRO A 172 34.63 -3.15 -15.91
C PRO A 172 35.08 -2.16 -17.00
N THR A 173 34.74 -2.40 -18.26
CA THR A 173 35.03 -1.53 -19.41
C THR A 173 34.09 -0.33 -19.52
N LEU A 174 33.03 -0.31 -18.71
CA LEU A 174 32.09 0.80 -18.60
C LEU A 174 32.38 1.61 -17.34
N LYS A 175 32.08 2.90 -17.40
CA LYS A 175 32.23 3.82 -16.28
C LYS A 175 31.16 4.89 -16.33
N LEU A 176 30.41 5.03 -15.25
CA LEU A 176 29.48 6.13 -15.08
C LEU A 176 30.27 7.44 -14.87
N THR A 177 30.14 8.38 -15.80
CA THR A 177 30.85 9.67 -15.76
C THR A 177 30.01 10.77 -15.14
N ASN A 178 28.72 10.78 -15.43
CA ASN A 178 27.76 11.70 -14.86
C ASN A 178 26.43 10.99 -14.64
N LEU A 179 25.73 11.34 -13.57
CA LEU A 179 24.41 10.82 -13.27
C LEU A 179 23.57 11.92 -12.67
N LYS A 180 22.42 12.13 -13.28
CA LYS A 180 21.41 13.04 -12.80
C LYS A 180 20.10 12.31 -12.62
N VAL A 181 19.35 12.70 -11.60
CA VAL A 181 18.06 12.10 -11.28
C VAL A 181 16.99 13.17 -11.16
N ILE A 182 15.81 12.85 -11.70
CA ILE A 182 14.61 13.67 -11.57
C ILE A 182 13.59 12.82 -10.84
N MET A 183 13.18 13.29 -9.67
CA MET A 183 12.14 12.64 -8.89
C MET A 183 10.83 13.38 -9.12
N SER A 184 9.71 12.67 -9.15
CA SER A 184 8.39 13.29 -9.33
C SER A 184 7.31 12.35 -8.80
N PRO A 185 6.13 12.86 -8.37
CA PRO A 185 5.01 11.99 -8.09
C PRO A 185 4.45 11.41 -9.41
N GLY A 186 4.26 10.10 -9.44
CA GLY A 186 3.43 9.42 -10.42
C GLY A 186 1.98 9.69 -10.10
N VAL A 187 1.39 10.68 -10.77
CA VAL A 187 0.03 11.13 -10.48
C VAL A 187 -1.00 10.41 -11.35
N LYS A 188 -2.10 10.02 -10.73
CA LYS A 188 -3.32 9.60 -11.41
C LYS A 188 -4.47 10.54 -11.03
N LYS A 189 -5.36 10.78 -11.98
CA LYS A 189 -6.63 11.46 -11.68
C LYS A 189 -7.43 10.56 -10.76
N ALA A 190 -7.77 11.05 -9.58
CA ALA A 190 -8.70 10.36 -8.70
C ALA A 190 -10.08 11.00 -8.83
N GLU A 191 -11.13 10.18 -8.79
CA GLU A 191 -12.51 10.69 -8.76
C GLU A 191 -12.79 11.47 -7.46
N ALA A 192 -12.13 11.09 -6.36
CA ALA A 192 -12.24 11.73 -5.06
C ALA A 192 -10.88 11.76 -4.33
N ARG A 193 -10.69 12.70 -3.41
CA ARG A 193 -9.44 12.84 -2.63
C ARG A 193 -9.25 11.61 -1.75
N ARG A 194 -8.03 11.07 -1.67
CA ARG A 194 -7.74 9.86 -0.88
C ARG A 194 -6.65 10.10 0.15
N ILE A 195 -6.79 9.45 1.30
CA ILE A 195 -5.73 9.24 2.27
C ILE A 195 -5.55 7.73 2.41
N GLY A 196 -4.32 7.26 2.27
CA GLY A 196 -3.97 5.84 2.37
C GLY A 196 -2.70 5.63 3.18
N LEU A 197 -2.37 4.37 3.43
CA LEU A 197 -1.06 3.99 3.94
C LEU A 197 -0.30 3.24 2.85
N PRO A 198 1.00 3.57 2.66
CA PRO A 198 1.83 2.85 1.70
C PRO A 198 2.13 1.44 2.22
N VAL A 199 2.50 0.56 1.30
CA VAL A 199 2.97 -0.80 1.63
C VAL A 199 4.38 -0.76 2.20
N TYR A 200 4.66 -1.59 3.18
CA TYR A 200 5.96 -1.64 3.85
C TYR A 200 6.71 -2.86 3.39
N ALA A 201 7.94 -2.67 2.96
CA ALA A 201 8.91 -3.73 2.74
C ALA A 201 9.93 -3.73 3.88
N ARG A 202 10.10 -4.89 4.53
CA ARG A 202 11.13 -5.09 5.54
C ARG A 202 11.86 -6.40 5.34
N ARG A 203 13.18 -6.37 5.51
CA ARG A 203 13.98 -7.58 5.69
C ARG A 203 13.66 -8.22 7.05
N VAL A 204 13.44 -9.52 7.05
CA VAL A 204 13.27 -10.34 8.26
C VAL A 204 14.34 -11.43 8.28
N VAL A 205 14.94 -11.65 9.44
CA VAL A 205 15.99 -12.66 9.62
C VAL A 205 15.53 -13.63 10.70
N ASN A 206 15.90 -14.91 10.58
CA ASN A 206 15.58 -15.93 11.57
C ASN A 206 16.39 -15.74 12.89
N ALA A 207 16.06 -14.69 13.65
CA ALA A 207 16.77 -14.31 14.86
C ALA A 207 16.84 -15.42 15.94
N ASN A 208 15.88 -16.38 15.92
CA ASN A 208 15.68 -17.37 17.00
C ASN A 208 15.60 -18.84 16.54
N GLY A 209 16.25 -19.24 15.44
CA GLY A 209 16.40 -20.68 15.10
C GLY A 209 15.83 -21.08 13.73
N TYR A 210 15.02 -22.15 13.67
CA TYR A 210 14.50 -22.72 12.41
C TYR A 210 13.40 -21.87 11.77
N GLU A 211 13.03 -20.74 12.37
CA GLU A 211 11.73 -20.13 12.18
C GLU A 211 11.82 -18.61 11.98
N ILE A 212 11.08 -18.10 11.00
CA ILE A 212 10.80 -16.69 10.79
C ILE A 212 9.33 -16.45 11.12
N ARG A 213 9.10 -15.45 11.97
CA ARG A 213 7.81 -15.04 12.52
C ARG A 213 7.56 -13.61 12.09
N THR A 214 6.47 -13.36 11.36
CA THR A 214 6.05 -12.00 11.03
C THR A 214 5.03 -11.48 12.03
N GLU A 215 4.91 -10.17 12.14
CA GLU A 215 3.74 -9.58 12.80
C GLU A 215 2.46 -9.97 12.03
N PRO A 216 1.28 -9.70 12.60
CA PRO A 216 0.06 -9.99 11.88
C PRO A 216 -0.20 -9.07 10.68
N GLY A 217 -0.83 -9.61 9.64
CA GLY A 217 -1.16 -8.83 8.44
C GLY A 217 0.04 -8.57 7.53
N LEU A 218 1.17 -9.25 7.79
CA LEU A 218 2.31 -9.28 6.89
C LEU A 218 2.21 -10.51 5.98
N VAL A 219 2.70 -10.35 4.75
CA VAL A 219 2.96 -11.43 3.80
C VAL A 219 4.46 -11.64 3.76
N LEU A 220 4.90 -12.88 4.02
CA LEU A 220 6.31 -13.23 3.88
C LEU A 220 6.63 -13.58 2.43
N CYS A 221 7.54 -12.83 1.83
CA CYS A 221 8.14 -13.07 0.54
C CYS A 221 9.52 -13.70 0.70
N LEU A 222 9.73 -14.90 0.14
CA LEU A 222 10.97 -15.68 0.31
C LEU A 222 11.91 -15.55 -0.90
N GLU A 223 11.72 -14.54 -1.74
CA GLU A 223 12.31 -14.40 -3.08
C GLU A 223 13.85 -14.23 -3.13
N ASP A 224 14.55 -14.10 -2.00
CA ASP A 224 15.99 -13.77 -1.98
C ASP A 224 16.83 -14.69 -1.07
N MET A 225 16.84 -15.99 -1.39
CA MET A 225 17.82 -16.90 -0.80
C MET A 225 19.12 -16.88 -1.61
N ALA A 226 20.16 -16.14 -1.17
CA ALA A 226 21.51 -16.29 -1.73
C ALA A 226 21.95 -17.78 -1.74
N PRO A 227 22.83 -18.22 -2.67
CA PRO A 227 22.70 -19.43 -3.50
C PRO A 227 22.44 -20.72 -2.70
N HIS A 228 21.20 -20.91 -2.27
CA HIS A 228 20.80 -22.00 -1.38
C HIS A 228 19.47 -22.65 -1.79
N GLU A 229 18.96 -22.31 -2.97
CA GLU A 229 17.54 -22.40 -3.31
C GLU A 229 16.98 -23.81 -3.53
N ALA A 230 17.73 -24.82 -3.98
CA ALA A 230 17.08 -26.11 -4.29
C ALA A 230 16.65 -26.90 -3.04
N ASN A 231 17.53 -27.05 -2.05
CA ASN A 231 17.32 -27.99 -0.93
C ASN A 231 16.57 -27.39 0.26
N LEU A 232 16.52 -26.07 0.36
CA LEU A 232 15.83 -25.39 1.46
C LEU A 232 14.35 -25.20 1.20
N LEU A 233 13.94 -24.98 -0.06
CA LEU A 233 12.53 -24.86 -0.43
C LEU A 233 11.75 -26.14 -0.13
N SER A 234 12.30 -27.32 -0.45
CA SER A 234 11.75 -28.64 -0.08
C SER A 234 11.79 -28.94 1.42
N ALA A 235 12.39 -28.05 2.22
CA ALA A 235 12.52 -28.18 3.66
C ALA A 235 11.83 -27.02 4.39
N LEU A 236 10.85 -26.33 3.79
CA LEU A 236 10.13 -25.21 4.42
C LEU A 236 8.66 -25.55 4.62
N ARG A 237 8.18 -25.36 5.86
CA ARG A 237 6.76 -25.40 6.22
C ARG A 237 6.28 -23.98 6.50
N VAL A 238 5.18 -23.58 5.88
CA VAL A 238 4.55 -22.28 6.15
C VAL A 238 3.21 -22.47 6.84
N THR A 239 2.98 -21.70 7.90
CA THR A 239 1.73 -21.67 8.65
C THR A 239 1.25 -20.22 8.72
N ALA A 240 -0.03 -20.01 8.46
CA ALA A 240 -0.65 -18.69 8.56
C ALA A 240 -1.94 -18.80 9.35
N GLY A 241 -2.04 -18.04 10.45
CA GLY A 241 -3.20 -18.09 11.34
C GLY A 241 -3.50 -19.49 11.89
N GLY A 242 -2.45 -20.30 12.14
CA GLY A 242 -2.58 -21.69 12.61
C GLY A 242 -2.94 -22.71 11.53
N VAL A 243 -3.21 -22.26 10.29
CA VAL A 243 -3.46 -23.14 9.15
C VAL A 243 -2.15 -23.41 8.44
N LYS A 244 -1.81 -24.69 8.25
CA LYS A 244 -0.64 -25.10 7.46
C LYS A 244 -0.94 -24.79 5.99
N VAL A 245 -0.14 -23.92 5.40
CA VAL A 245 -0.32 -23.40 4.04
C VAL A 245 0.42 -24.27 3.02
N THR A 246 1.59 -24.80 3.39
CA THR A 246 2.39 -25.68 2.53
C THR A 246 3.03 -26.83 3.33
N ASP A 247 2.97 -28.03 2.76
CA ASP A 247 3.74 -29.21 3.19
C ASP A 247 5.02 -29.34 2.34
N ASP A 248 4.87 -29.10 1.05
CA ASP A 248 5.90 -28.76 0.06
C ASP A 248 5.40 -27.48 -0.63
N PRO A 249 6.21 -26.40 -0.73
CA PRO A 249 5.79 -25.24 -1.49
C PRO A 249 5.54 -25.63 -2.95
N ASN A 250 4.58 -24.96 -3.61
CA ASN A 250 4.40 -25.08 -5.06
C ASN A 250 5.78 -24.95 -5.73
N GLY A 251 6.11 -25.94 -6.55
CA GLY A 251 7.39 -25.95 -7.23
C GLY A 251 7.50 -24.74 -8.14
N LYS A 252 8.72 -24.37 -8.49
CA LYS A 252 9.07 -23.38 -9.52
C LYS A 252 8.10 -23.34 -10.71
N ALA A 253 7.74 -24.52 -11.23
CA ALA A 253 6.90 -24.70 -12.42
C ALA A 253 5.43 -24.29 -12.19
N GLU A 254 4.91 -24.48 -10.98
CA GLU A 254 3.51 -24.18 -10.63
C GLU A 254 3.32 -22.68 -10.38
N ILE A 255 4.25 -22.04 -9.67
CA ILE A 255 4.27 -20.58 -9.48
C ILE A 255 4.35 -19.87 -10.83
N LEU A 256 5.20 -20.40 -11.72
CA LEU A 256 5.35 -19.90 -13.08
C LEU A 256 4.09 -20.09 -13.92
N ALA A 257 3.42 -21.25 -13.82
CA ALA A 257 2.20 -21.54 -14.56
C ALA A 257 1.02 -20.65 -14.11
N ASP A 258 0.93 -20.33 -12.82
CA ASP A 258 -0.09 -19.41 -12.32
C ASP A 258 0.17 -17.96 -12.76
N LEU A 259 1.44 -17.49 -12.74
CA LEU A 259 1.80 -16.18 -13.29
C LEU A 259 1.52 -16.08 -14.80
N LEU A 260 1.86 -17.11 -15.56
CA LEU A 260 1.63 -17.19 -17.02
C LEU A 260 0.14 -17.03 -17.35
N ARG A 261 -0.73 -17.68 -16.57
CA ARG A 261 -2.19 -17.60 -16.74
C ARG A 261 -2.71 -16.15 -16.62
N ASP A 262 -2.12 -15.37 -15.71
CA ASP A 262 -2.47 -13.96 -15.49
C ASP A 262 -1.86 -13.02 -16.56
N TYR A 263 -0.61 -13.27 -17.01
CA TYR A 263 0.04 -12.50 -18.08
C TYR A 263 -0.67 -12.66 -19.44
N GLU A 264 -1.04 -13.89 -19.79
CA GLU A 264 -1.74 -14.20 -21.04
C GLU A 264 -3.15 -13.58 -21.09
N SER A 265 -3.84 -13.51 -19.94
CA SER A 265 -5.16 -12.85 -19.83
C SER A 265 -5.10 -11.33 -20.11
N GLY A 266 -3.94 -10.71 -19.94
CA GLY A 266 -3.68 -9.29 -20.18
C GLY A 266 -3.18 -8.95 -21.59
N GLY A 267 -3.08 -9.92 -22.49
CA GLY A 267 -2.70 -9.71 -23.89
C GLY A 267 -1.22 -9.35 -24.13
N ARG A 268 -0.33 -9.59 -23.16
CA ARG A 268 1.12 -9.41 -23.32
C ARG A 268 1.81 -10.78 -23.24
N PRO A 269 2.62 -11.18 -24.24
CA PRO A 269 3.42 -12.40 -24.13
C PRO A 269 4.44 -12.24 -22.99
N MET A 270 4.52 -13.22 -22.10
CA MET A 270 5.49 -13.22 -21.00
C MET A 270 6.90 -13.32 -21.57
N ASP A 271 7.80 -12.44 -21.12
CA ASP A 271 9.19 -12.44 -21.57
C ASP A 271 9.87 -13.73 -21.04
N PRO A 272 10.58 -14.53 -21.88
CA PRO A 272 11.37 -15.70 -21.45
C PRO A 272 12.33 -15.44 -20.27
N ARG A 273 12.65 -14.17 -20.00
CA ARG A 273 13.46 -13.75 -18.86
C ARG A 273 12.68 -13.66 -17.55
N GLU A 274 11.38 -13.35 -17.56
CA GLU A 274 10.53 -13.45 -16.35
C GLU A 274 10.39 -14.90 -15.92
N GLU A 275 10.34 -15.83 -16.88
CA GLU A 275 10.42 -17.28 -16.64
C GLU A 275 11.67 -17.68 -15.83
N SER A 276 12.81 -17.07 -16.16
CA SER A 276 14.12 -17.32 -15.53
C SER A 276 14.31 -16.68 -14.15
N ILE A 277 13.48 -15.71 -13.78
CA ILE A 277 13.50 -15.06 -12.47
C ILE A 277 12.50 -15.77 -11.54
N ASN A 278 11.28 -16.03 -12.02
CA ASN A 278 10.31 -16.90 -11.34
C ASN A 278 10.86 -18.30 -11.10
N ALA A 279 11.82 -18.72 -11.92
CA ALA A 279 12.59 -19.92 -11.76
C ALA A 279 13.30 -20.10 -10.40
N ARG A 280 13.57 -19.00 -9.70
CA ARG A 280 14.32 -18.96 -8.44
C ARG A 280 13.43 -18.63 -7.25
N ARG A 281 12.16 -18.32 -7.51
CA ARG A 281 11.22 -17.81 -6.51
C ARG A 281 10.40 -18.97 -5.92
N THR A 282 10.31 -19.02 -4.59
CA THR A 282 9.16 -19.64 -3.91
C THR A 282 8.32 -18.53 -3.34
N VAL A 283 7.32 -18.13 -4.10
CA VAL A 283 6.24 -17.33 -3.56
C VAL A 283 5.27 -18.31 -2.91
N VAL A 284 5.02 -18.12 -1.61
CA VAL A 284 4.08 -18.96 -0.86
C VAL A 284 2.67 -18.53 -1.25
N PHE A 285 2.18 -19.05 -2.37
CA PHE A 285 0.80 -18.89 -2.81
C PHE A 285 -0.01 -20.13 -2.47
N ALA A 286 -1.22 -19.91 -1.98
CA ALA A 286 -2.21 -20.95 -1.73
C ALA A 286 -3.28 -20.92 -2.82
N GLN A 287 -3.10 -21.70 -3.89
CA GLN A 287 -4.07 -21.91 -4.99
C GLN A 287 -4.48 -20.64 -5.80
N PRO A 288 -4.86 -20.76 -7.10
CA PRO A 288 -4.95 -19.63 -8.04
C PRO A 288 -6.30 -18.86 -7.98
N PRO A 289 -6.42 -17.63 -8.53
CA PRO A 289 -5.58 -16.45 -8.27
C PRO A 289 -6.43 -15.21 -7.90
N ASN A 290 -5.99 -14.46 -6.89
CA ASN A 290 -5.94 -13.00 -6.98
C ASN A 290 -4.65 -12.54 -6.26
N ALA A 291 -4.10 -11.39 -6.61
CA ALA A 291 -2.70 -11.07 -6.31
C ALA A 291 -2.36 -10.73 -4.83
N LEU A 292 -3.32 -10.73 -3.89
CA LEU A 292 -3.09 -10.81 -2.43
C LEU A 292 -4.01 -11.82 -1.71
N THR A 293 -4.62 -12.82 -2.37
CA THR A 293 -5.82 -13.55 -1.86
C THR A 293 -5.67 -14.28 -0.54
N ARG A 294 -4.47 -14.36 0.02
CA ARG A 294 -4.30 -14.65 1.45
C ARG A 294 -3.23 -13.74 2.07
N MET A 295 -3.51 -12.44 2.13
CA MET A 295 -3.27 -11.74 3.39
C MET A 295 -4.09 -12.45 4.45
N TYR A 296 -3.52 -13.50 5.03
CA TYR A 296 -3.94 -13.89 6.36
C TYR A 296 -3.67 -12.66 7.22
N SER A 297 -4.70 -11.87 7.51
CA SER A 297 -4.69 -11.04 8.71
C SER A 297 -4.35 -12.00 9.85
N GLY A 298 -3.17 -11.82 10.46
CA GLY A 298 -2.62 -12.82 11.35
C GLY A 298 -1.16 -13.13 11.07
N HIS A 299 -0.60 -13.90 11.99
CA HIS A 299 0.80 -14.29 12.03
C HIS A 299 1.17 -15.24 10.88
N VAL A 300 2.23 -14.92 10.14
CA VAL A 300 2.90 -15.85 9.22
C VAL A 300 4.14 -16.40 9.89
N GLU A 301 4.20 -17.72 9.96
CA GLU A 301 5.33 -18.49 10.46
C GLU A 301 5.90 -19.32 9.30
N ALA A 302 7.18 -19.14 9.00
CA ALA A 302 7.90 -19.99 8.08
C ALA A 302 9.01 -20.73 8.83
N ARG A 303 9.00 -22.06 8.76
CA ARG A 303 9.88 -22.93 9.53
C ARG A 303 10.64 -23.91 8.64
N GLN A 304 11.95 -23.97 8.80
CA GLN A 304 12.80 -25.00 8.20
C GLN A 304 12.59 -26.35 8.89
N VAL A 305 12.44 -27.41 8.10
CA VAL A 305 12.38 -28.82 8.50
C VAL A 305 13.77 -29.32 8.86
N THR A 306 14.81 -28.85 8.17
CA THR A 306 16.23 -29.16 8.46
C THR A 306 17.05 -27.87 8.49
N ARG A 307 17.82 -27.65 9.56
CA ARG A 307 18.61 -26.42 9.73
C ARG A 307 19.92 -26.57 9.00
N ASN A 308 20.03 -25.82 7.91
CA ASN A 308 21.23 -25.84 7.09
C ASN A 308 22.07 -24.56 7.24
N LYS A 309 21.50 -23.42 7.67
CA LYS A 309 22.18 -22.13 7.99
C LYS A 309 21.20 -21.05 8.51
N GLU A 310 21.72 -19.89 8.91
CA GLU A 310 20.95 -18.64 9.02
C GLU A 310 20.31 -18.32 7.66
N TRP A 311 19.07 -17.83 7.68
CA TRP A 311 18.32 -17.52 6.47
C TRP A 311 17.45 -16.28 6.68
N GLU A 312 17.26 -15.54 5.60
CA GLU A 312 16.53 -14.29 5.58
C GLU A 312 15.33 -14.38 4.64
N GLY A 313 14.36 -13.53 4.89
CA GLY A 313 13.22 -13.30 4.03
C GLY A 313 12.90 -11.82 3.96
N ARG A 314 11.92 -11.49 3.14
CA ARG A 314 11.40 -10.14 2.97
C ARG A 314 9.92 -10.15 3.32
N ALA A 315 9.52 -9.43 4.35
CA ALA A 315 8.11 -9.28 4.70
C ALA A 315 7.54 -8.01 4.06
N LEU A 316 6.40 -8.16 3.40
CA LEU A 316 5.57 -7.06 2.92
C LEU A 316 4.41 -6.89 3.89
N TYR A 317 4.09 -5.68 4.33
CA TYR A 317 2.94 -5.49 5.21
C TYR A 317 2.24 -4.16 5.06
N PHE A 318 1.00 -4.15 5.56
CA PHE A 318 0.16 -2.96 5.62
C PHE A 318 0.03 -2.56 7.08
N PRO A 319 0.32 -1.31 7.45
CA PRO A 319 0.17 -0.90 8.83
C PRO A 319 -1.28 -0.95 9.24
N LEU A 320 -1.52 -1.45 10.43
CA LEU A 320 -2.78 -1.30 11.11
C LEU A 320 -2.77 0.03 11.86
N LEU A 321 -3.64 0.97 11.49
CA LEU A 321 -3.80 2.19 12.27
C LEU A 321 -4.74 1.94 13.43
N SER A 322 -4.33 2.41 14.60
CA SER A 322 -5.23 2.63 15.71
C SER A 322 -6.27 3.70 15.38
N HIS A 323 -7.32 3.76 16.19
CA HIS A 323 -8.32 4.80 16.11
C HIS A 323 -7.69 6.19 16.24
N ALA A 324 -6.78 6.38 17.19
CA ALA A 324 -6.12 7.66 17.43
C ALA A 324 -5.31 8.13 16.20
N GLU A 325 -4.58 7.21 15.56
CA GLU A 325 -3.82 7.54 14.35
C GLU A 325 -4.74 7.86 13.16
N THR A 326 -5.85 7.14 13.03
CA THR A 326 -6.86 7.42 11.99
C THR A 326 -7.45 8.83 12.18
N MET A 327 -7.83 9.18 13.41
CA MET A 327 -8.34 10.52 13.74
C MET A 327 -7.28 11.58 13.46
N ALA A 328 -6.04 11.33 13.85
CA ALA A 328 -4.95 12.28 13.67
C ALA A 328 -4.67 12.54 12.17
N LEU A 329 -4.75 11.51 11.31
CA LEU A 329 -4.67 11.67 9.85
C LEU A 329 -5.77 12.57 9.29
N VAL A 330 -7.02 12.33 9.68
CA VAL A 330 -8.17 13.17 9.24
C VAL A 330 -8.01 14.60 9.75
N GLN A 331 -7.56 14.77 11.00
CA GLN A 331 -7.33 16.07 11.61
C GLN A 331 -6.21 16.83 10.89
N ALA A 332 -5.10 16.17 10.58
CA ALA A 332 -3.99 16.78 9.85
C ALA A 332 -4.43 17.25 8.48
N TYR A 333 -5.19 16.43 7.75
CA TYR A 333 -5.77 16.86 6.48
C TYR A 333 -6.66 18.10 6.63
N ALA A 334 -7.51 18.13 7.66
CA ALA A 334 -8.39 19.27 7.94
C ALA A 334 -7.61 20.57 8.27
N GLN A 335 -6.33 20.50 8.67
CA GLN A 335 -5.53 21.72 8.86
C GLN A 335 -5.18 22.43 7.53
N HIS A 336 -5.23 21.70 6.42
CA HIS A 336 -4.83 22.19 5.10
C HIS A 336 -5.99 22.72 4.24
N ILE A 337 -7.24 22.48 4.65
CA ILE A 337 -8.41 23.01 3.92
C ILE A 337 -8.68 24.49 4.27
N PRO A 338 -9.41 25.26 3.44
CA PRO A 338 -9.73 26.65 3.73
C PRO A 338 -10.53 26.83 5.03
N ASP A 339 -10.37 27.99 5.68
CA ASP A 339 -11.12 28.31 6.91
C ASP A 339 -12.64 28.26 6.66
N GLY A 340 -13.38 27.76 7.65
CA GLY A 340 -14.83 27.59 7.57
C GLY A 340 -15.30 26.37 6.76
N ARG A 341 -14.39 25.60 6.16
CA ARG A 341 -14.71 24.36 5.45
C ARG A 341 -14.66 23.15 6.38
N VAL A 342 -15.40 22.10 6.01
CA VAL A 342 -15.41 20.80 6.70
C VAL A 342 -14.99 19.70 5.74
N VAL A 343 -14.14 18.79 6.21
CA VAL A 343 -13.82 17.53 5.52
C VAL A 343 -14.65 16.38 6.11
N HIS A 344 -15.02 15.42 5.26
CA HIS A 344 -15.71 14.19 5.64
C HIS A 344 -14.94 12.98 5.09
N ALA A 345 -14.40 12.16 5.98
CA ALA A 345 -13.64 10.96 5.67
C ALA A 345 -14.51 9.71 5.74
N VAL A 346 -14.57 8.97 4.64
CA VAL A 346 -15.38 7.77 4.45
C VAL A 346 -14.47 6.60 4.14
N CYS A 347 -14.83 5.39 4.59
CA CYS A 347 -14.14 4.18 4.14
C CYS A 347 -14.21 4.09 2.60
N THR A 348 -13.06 3.97 1.94
CA THR A 348 -12.98 3.88 0.47
C THR A 348 -13.86 2.76 -0.08
N GLY A 349 -13.86 1.60 0.57
CA GLY A 349 -14.68 0.46 0.15
C GLY A 349 -16.16 0.79 0.09
N MET A 350 -16.66 1.62 1.02
CA MET A 350 -18.05 2.05 1.01
C MET A 350 -18.37 2.96 -0.18
N TYR A 351 -17.51 3.96 -0.43
CA TYR A 351 -17.69 4.91 -1.51
C TYR A 351 -17.69 4.21 -2.88
N GLU A 352 -16.78 3.25 -3.06
CA GLU A 352 -16.64 2.50 -4.30
C GLU A 352 -17.66 1.35 -4.44
N GLY A 353 -18.54 1.15 -3.45
CA GLY A 353 -19.56 0.10 -3.48
C GLY A 353 -19.00 -1.31 -3.40
N LEU A 354 -17.92 -1.50 -2.65
CA LEU A 354 -17.16 -2.74 -2.60
C LEU A 354 -17.54 -3.60 -1.41
N GLU A 355 -17.64 -4.90 -1.65
CA GLU A 355 -17.81 -5.89 -0.59
C GLU A 355 -16.43 -6.24 0.00
N CYS A 356 -16.25 -5.98 1.30
CA CYS A 356 -15.00 -6.27 2.01
C CYS A 356 -15.25 -7.00 3.33
N ASP A 357 -14.59 -8.12 3.58
CA ASP A 357 -14.70 -8.81 4.88
C ASP A 357 -14.31 -7.90 6.04
N ASP A 358 -14.92 -8.08 7.21
CA ASP A 358 -14.69 -7.19 8.37
C ASP A 358 -13.21 -7.11 8.80
N LYS A 359 -12.48 -8.22 8.64
CA LYS A 359 -11.03 -8.31 8.92
C LYS A 359 -10.17 -7.47 7.97
N SER A 360 -10.76 -7.05 6.85
CA SER A 360 -10.11 -6.24 5.81
C SER A 360 -10.22 -4.74 6.05
N LEU A 361 -11.30 -4.32 6.72
CA LEU A 361 -11.64 -2.92 6.95
C LEU A 361 -10.52 -2.08 7.55
N PRO A 362 -9.70 -2.58 8.50
CA PRO A 362 -8.62 -1.78 9.07
C PRO A 362 -7.53 -1.38 8.07
N TYR A 363 -7.44 -2.09 6.95
CA TYR A 363 -6.43 -1.90 5.91
C TYR A 363 -6.97 -1.09 4.72
N THR A 364 -8.21 -0.61 4.82
CA THR A 364 -8.85 0.19 3.76
C THR A 364 -8.40 1.64 3.83
N GLY A 365 -8.23 2.26 2.66
CA GLY A 365 -7.99 3.70 2.58
C GLY A 365 -9.23 4.53 2.92
N MET A 366 -9.06 5.83 3.02
CA MET A 366 -10.14 6.80 3.25
C MET A 366 -10.36 7.68 2.03
N THR A 367 -11.62 7.91 1.68
CA THR A 367 -12.04 8.91 0.70
C THR A 367 -12.48 10.16 1.43
N LEU A 368 -12.03 11.33 0.99
CA LEU A 368 -12.33 12.61 1.60
C LEU A 368 -13.22 13.46 0.71
N PHE A 369 -14.30 13.94 1.30
CA PHE A 369 -15.19 14.92 0.70
C PHE A 369 -15.08 16.26 1.41
N LEU A 370 -15.24 17.35 0.67
CA LEU A 370 -15.48 18.67 1.22
C LEU A 370 -16.98 18.97 1.23
N ASP A 371 -17.41 19.81 2.16
CA ASP A 371 -18.81 20.22 2.36
C ASP A 371 -19.55 20.80 1.13
N ASN A 372 -18.83 21.17 0.05
CA ASN A 372 -19.43 21.65 -1.19
C ASN A 372 -19.61 20.56 -2.26
N GLU A 373 -19.25 19.32 -1.94
CA GLU A 373 -19.37 18.17 -2.84
C GLU A 373 -20.68 17.44 -2.58
N SER A 374 -21.33 16.95 -3.64
CA SER A 374 -22.65 16.31 -3.57
C SER A 374 -22.67 15.09 -2.66
N ASP A 375 -21.55 14.39 -2.57
CA ASP A 375 -21.40 13.14 -1.82
C ASP A 375 -21.06 13.34 -0.34
N PHE A 376 -20.80 14.57 0.08
CA PHE A 376 -20.39 14.91 1.45
C PHE A 376 -21.36 14.42 2.56
N PRO A 377 -22.69 14.51 2.42
CA PRO A 377 -23.62 14.00 3.43
C PRO A 377 -24.09 12.57 3.18
N SER A 378 -23.63 11.91 2.12
CA SER A 378 -24.24 10.65 1.63
C SER A 378 -23.84 9.43 2.46
N TYR A 379 -22.69 9.49 3.15
CA TYR A 379 -22.08 8.33 3.80
C TYR A 379 -21.80 8.58 5.28
N PRO A 380 -21.89 7.55 6.15
CA PRO A 380 -21.29 7.60 7.48
C PRO A 380 -19.77 7.75 7.38
N GLY A 381 -19.16 8.47 8.32
CA GLY A 381 -17.73 8.76 8.28
C GLY A 381 -17.26 9.65 9.42
N LEU A 382 -16.04 10.18 9.31
CA LEU A 382 -15.46 11.12 10.27
C LEU A 382 -15.49 12.53 9.69
N ARG A 383 -16.11 13.49 10.40
CA ARG A 383 -16.10 14.90 10.02
C ARG A 383 -15.07 15.67 10.81
N CYS A 384 -14.40 16.61 10.17
CA CYS A 384 -13.45 17.49 10.85
C CYS A 384 -13.44 18.87 10.18
N SER A 385 -13.57 19.93 10.98
CA SER A 385 -13.27 21.29 10.55
C SER A 385 -11.81 21.62 10.82
N LYS A 386 -11.26 22.62 10.12
CA LYS A 386 -9.93 23.14 10.44
C LYS A 386 -9.82 23.57 11.90
N GLY A 387 -8.74 23.17 12.58
CA GLY A 387 -8.54 23.41 14.02
C GLY A 387 -9.40 22.57 14.96
N GLY A 388 -10.32 21.75 14.44
CA GLY A 388 -11.22 20.92 15.23
C GLY A 388 -10.64 19.54 15.58
N VAL A 389 -11.43 18.75 16.31
CA VAL A 389 -11.21 17.32 16.54
C VAL A 389 -12.19 16.56 15.65
N PRO A 390 -11.78 15.49 14.95
CA PRO A 390 -12.72 14.72 14.15
C PRO A 390 -13.81 14.09 15.02
N TYR A 391 -15.00 13.85 14.46
CA TYR A 391 -16.12 13.22 15.15
C TYR A 391 -16.94 12.33 14.20
N VAL A 392 -17.67 11.35 14.75
CA VAL A 392 -18.50 10.46 13.94
C VAL A 392 -19.71 11.19 13.38
N TYR A 393 -19.91 11.07 12.08
CA TYR A 393 -21.11 11.49 11.39
C TYR A 393 -21.83 10.30 10.79
N ILE A 394 -23.15 10.22 11.01
CA ILE A 394 -24.05 9.29 10.34
C ILE A 394 -25.15 10.14 9.68
N PRO A 395 -25.43 9.96 8.38
CA PRO A 395 -26.54 10.64 7.73
C PRO A 395 -27.86 10.39 8.46
N GLU A 396 -28.65 11.44 8.67
CA GLU A 396 -29.88 11.38 9.48
C GLU A 396 -30.86 10.30 9.01
N HIS A 397 -30.98 10.09 7.69
CA HIS A 397 -31.85 9.06 7.13
C HIS A 397 -31.38 7.64 7.51
N ARG A 398 -30.07 7.38 7.53
CA ARG A 398 -29.50 6.10 7.99
C ARG A 398 -29.68 5.95 9.49
N LEU A 399 -29.42 7.00 10.26
CA LEU A 399 -29.56 6.99 11.71
C LEU A 399 -31.01 6.66 12.13
N ARG A 400 -32.00 7.28 11.48
CA ARG A 400 -33.42 6.96 11.68
C ARG A 400 -33.75 5.52 11.30
N ALA A 401 -33.29 5.07 10.12
CA ALA A 401 -33.54 3.70 9.68
C ALA A 401 -32.94 2.66 10.63
N ALA A 402 -31.72 2.88 11.11
CA ALA A 402 -31.07 2.03 12.10
C ALA A 402 -31.82 2.04 13.44
N ALA A 403 -32.25 3.21 13.92
CA ALA A 403 -33.04 3.33 15.15
C ALA A 403 -34.38 2.55 15.05
N LEU A 404 -35.10 2.67 13.94
CA LEU A 404 -36.34 1.92 13.70
C LEU A 404 -36.10 0.41 13.67
N LYS A 405 -35.02 -0.04 13.02
CA LYS A 405 -34.63 -1.47 13.04
C LYS A 405 -34.33 -1.93 14.47
N VAL A 406 -33.60 -1.15 15.26
CA VAL A 406 -33.30 -1.46 16.66
C VAL A 406 -34.58 -1.56 17.48
N ILE A 407 -35.51 -0.60 17.36
CA ILE A 407 -36.82 -0.65 18.03
C ILE A 407 -37.56 -1.94 17.65
N SER A 408 -37.60 -2.27 16.36
CA SER A 408 -38.29 -3.47 15.86
C SER A 408 -37.70 -4.76 16.41
N VAL A 409 -36.37 -4.91 16.44
CA VAL A 409 -35.74 -6.16 16.92
C VAL A 409 -35.72 -6.26 18.45
N MET A 410 -35.80 -5.11 19.13
CA MET A 410 -35.92 -5.06 20.59
C MET A 410 -37.37 -5.20 21.08
N ALA A 411 -38.35 -5.22 20.17
CA ALA A 411 -39.73 -5.52 20.51
C ALA A 411 -39.82 -6.92 21.14
N ARG A 412 -40.50 -7.01 22.28
CA ARG A 412 -40.63 -8.27 23.02
C ARG A 412 -41.48 -9.25 22.23
N THR A 413 -40.94 -10.42 21.96
CA THR A 413 -41.66 -11.52 21.31
C THR A 413 -41.65 -12.76 22.20
N THR A 414 -42.46 -13.76 21.88
CA THR A 414 -42.43 -15.06 22.56
C THR A 414 -41.07 -15.76 22.43
N ALA A 415 -40.38 -15.58 21.30
CA ALA A 415 -39.03 -16.11 21.08
C ALA A 415 -37.93 -15.27 21.77
N HIS A 416 -38.14 -13.96 21.90
CA HIS A 416 -37.20 -13.02 22.53
C HIS A 416 -37.91 -12.11 23.54
N PRO A 417 -38.15 -12.59 24.78
CA PRO A 417 -38.89 -11.83 25.79
C PRO A 417 -38.18 -10.54 26.25
N GLY A 418 -36.86 -10.47 26.09
CA GLY A 418 -36.03 -9.30 26.37
C GLY A 418 -35.62 -8.49 25.12
N GLY A 419 -36.17 -8.82 23.95
CA GLY A 419 -35.69 -8.32 22.66
C GLY A 419 -34.44 -9.05 22.16
N ASP A 420 -34.19 -9.00 20.85
CA ASP A 420 -33.01 -9.60 20.23
C ASP A 420 -31.81 -8.64 20.29
N THR A 421 -31.10 -8.69 21.42
CA THR A 421 -29.90 -7.88 21.67
C THR A 421 -28.75 -8.19 20.72
N ARG A 422 -28.69 -9.41 20.17
CA ARG A 422 -27.67 -9.81 19.19
C ARG A 422 -27.92 -9.11 17.86
N MET A 423 -29.16 -9.09 17.39
CA MET A 423 -29.54 -8.38 16.17
C MET A 423 -29.39 -6.85 16.34
N ALA A 424 -29.79 -6.30 17.50
CA ALA A 424 -29.57 -4.89 17.80
C ALA A 424 -28.08 -4.52 17.74
N ARG A 425 -27.19 -5.37 18.28
CA ARG A 425 -25.74 -5.20 18.15
C ARG A 425 -25.28 -5.28 16.69
N ALA A 426 -25.80 -6.22 15.90
CA ALA A 426 -25.43 -6.35 14.49
C ALA A 426 -25.77 -5.09 13.67
N ILE A 427 -26.92 -4.45 13.94
CA ILE A 427 -27.31 -3.18 13.30
C ILE A 427 -26.31 -2.05 13.62
N VAL A 428 -25.88 -1.94 14.89
CA VAL A 428 -24.85 -0.96 15.29
C VAL A 428 -23.53 -1.22 14.55
N LEU A 429 -23.14 -2.50 14.42
CA LEU A 429 -21.92 -2.89 13.71
C LEU A 429 -22.00 -2.54 12.22
N ASP A 430 -23.14 -2.76 11.59
CA ASP A 430 -23.35 -2.44 10.17
C ASP A 430 -23.22 -0.94 9.87
N GLU A 431 -23.74 -0.08 10.75
CA GLU A 431 -23.56 1.37 10.60
C GLU A 431 -22.13 1.83 10.95
N ALA A 432 -21.52 1.20 11.96
CA ALA A 432 -20.14 1.52 12.36
C ALA A 432 -19.12 1.09 11.30
N ARG A 433 -19.41 0.00 10.58
CA ARG A 433 -18.46 -0.69 9.70
C ARG A 433 -17.78 0.17 8.67
N TRP A 434 -18.48 1.19 8.19
CA TRP A 434 -18.01 2.02 7.10
C TRP A 434 -17.36 3.33 7.56
N ILE A 435 -17.26 3.53 8.87
CA ILE A 435 -16.58 4.68 9.45
C ILE A 435 -15.10 4.34 9.65
N PRO A 436 -14.16 5.15 9.14
CA PRO A 436 -12.73 4.92 9.35
C PRO A 436 -12.39 4.80 10.84
N GLY A 437 -11.55 3.83 11.20
CA GLY A 437 -11.15 3.56 12.59
C GLY A 437 -12.23 2.85 13.43
N ALA A 438 -13.33 2.39 12.84
CA ALA A 438 -14.29 1.53 13.53
C ALA A 438 -13.75 0.12 13.81
N VAL A 439 -12.87 -0.37 12.94
CA VAL A 439 -12.15 -1.63 13.10
C VAL A 439 -10.67 -1.31 13.18
N THR A 440 -10.08 -1.54 14.34
CA THR A 440 -8.67 -1.27 14.62
C THR A 440 -7.92 -2.52 15.08
N SER A 441 -8.62 -3.65 15.17
CA SER A 441 -8.07 -4.96 15.53
C SER A 441 -8.17 -5.88 14.33
N GLU A 442 -7.16 -6.74 14.16
CA GLU A 442 -7.15 -7.79 13.13
C GLU A 442 -8.31 -8.78 13.29
N ARG A 443 -8.85 -8.89 14.51
CA ARG A 443 -10.01 -9.73 14.80
C ARG A 443 -11.33 -9.12 14.34
N GLY A 444 -11.31 -7.91 13.77
CA GLY A 444 -12.52 -7.22 13.37
C GLY A 444 -13.17 -6.47 14.53
N PHE A 445 -14.50 -6.50 14.62
CA PHE A 445 -15.29 -5.83 15.67
C PHE A 445 -15.28 -6.51 17.04
N ASP A 446 -14.40 -7.49 17.23
CA ASP A 446 -14.23 -8.20 18.50
C ASP A 446 -13.85 -7.22 19.62
N GLU A 447 -13.05 -6.21 19.29
CA GLU A 447 -12.72 -5.11 20.19
C GLU A 447 -13.70 -3.94 20.01
N MET A 448 -14.09 -3.32 21.12
CA MET A 448 -15.03 -2.19 21.10
C MET A 448 -14.27 -0.87 20.88
N SER A 449 -14.25 -0.41 19.64
CA SER A 449 -13.66 0.89 19.26
C SER A 449 -14.50 2.07 19.76
N ALA A 450 -13.85 3.25 19.90
CA ALA A 450 -14.53 4.49 20.28
C ALA A 450 -15.61 4.88 19.24
N VAL A 451 -15.34 4.69 17.96
CA VAL A 451 -16.32 4.89 16.88
C VAL A 451 -17.56 4.03 17.10
N ARG A 452 -17.39 2.74 17.39
CA ARG A 452 -18.52 1.84 17.65
C ARG A 452 -19.34 2.29 18.86
N GLN A 453 -18.69 2.79 19.91
CA GLN A 453 -19.38 3.35 21.08
C GLN A 453 -20.21 4.57 20.69
N GLU A 454 -19.62 5.52 19.96
CA GLU A 454 -20.30 6.74 19.51
C GLU A 454 -21.48 6.43 18.57
N VAL A 455 -21.33 5.50 17.63
CA VAL A 455 -22.44 5.02 16.79
C VAL A 455 -23.57 4.44 17.64
N ALA A 456 -23.24 3.59 18.62
CA ALA A 456 -24.23 2.99 19.50
C ALA A 456 -24.99 4.06 20.31
N GLU A 457 -24.29 5.07 20.82
CA GLU A 457 -24.88 6.18 21.56
C GLU A 457 -25.80 7.03 20.68
N ARG A 458 -25.38 7.37 19.46
CA ARG A 458 -26.20 8.12 18.50
C ARG A 458 -27.48 7.37 18.13
N ILE A 459 -27.39 6.06 17.88
CA ILE A 459 -28.57 5.23 17.60
C ILE A 459 -29.49 5.17 18.83
N ARG A 460 -28.96 4.98 20.04
CA ARG A 460 -29.76 4.96 21.28
C ARG A 460 -30.47 6.29 21.52
N ALA A 461 -29.78 7.42 21.30
CA ALA A 461 -30.38 8.75 21.41
C ALA A 461 -31.55 8.89 20.43
N LYS A 462 -31.38 8.43 19.19
CA LYS A 462 -32.45 8.46 18.16
C LYS A 462 -33.63 7.56 18.48
N VAL A 463 -33.38 6.40 19.10
CA VAL A 463 -34.44 5.52 19.63
C VAL A 463 -35.25 6.24 20.71
N ALA A 464 -34.57 6.91 21.66
CA ALA A 464 -35.24 7.64 22.74
C ALA A 464 -36.08 8.84 22.22
N GLU A 465 -35.61 9.55 21.19
CA GLU A 465 -36.41 10.57 20.50
C GLU A 465 -37.71 9.99 19.92
N HIS A 466 -37.63 8.81 19.32
CA HIS A 466 -38.79 8.14 18.71
C HIS A 466 -39.79 7.65 19.77
N ASP A 467 -39.30 7.12 20.89
CA ASP A 467 -40.14 6.64 22.00
C ASP A 467 -40.80 7.77 22.80
N SER A 468 -40.16 8.96 22.85
CA SER A 468 -40.68 10.14 23.54
C SER A 468 -41.69 10.95 22.71
N GLY A 469 -41.91 10.61 21.44
CA GLY A 469 -42.83 11.34 20.54
C GLY A 469 -42.37 12.77 20.21
N ALA A 470 -41.11 13.11 20.49
CA ALA A 470 -40.57 14.43 20.23
C ALA A 470 -40.26 14.60 18.73
N ALA A 471 -40.92 15.56 18.08
CA ALA A 471 -40.61 15.93 16.70
C ALA A 471 -39.14 16.41 16.61
N PRO A 472 -38.42 16.10 15.50
CA PRO A 472 -37.02 16.48 15.37
C PRO A 472 -36.89 18.01 15.36
N ALA A 473 -36.03 18.54 16.24
CA ALA A 473 -35.59 19.92 16.18
C ALA A 473 -34.80 20.12 14.88
N VAL A 474 -35.32 20.97 13.99
CA VAL A 474 -34.65 21.39 12.78
C VAL A 474 -33.45 22.24 13.18
N MET A 475 -32.23 21.81 12.82
CA MET A 475 -31.05 22.67 12.73
C MET A 475 -30.55 22.68 11.30
#